data_AF-A0A1W1HM65-F1
#
_entry.id   AF-A0A1W1HM65-F1
#
_cell.length_a   1.000
_cell.length_b   1.000
_cell.length_c   1.000
_cell.angle_alpha   90.00
_cell.angle_beta   90.00
_cell.angle_gamma   90.00
#
_symmetry.space_group_name_H-M   'P 1'
#
loop_
_entity.id
_entity.type
_entity.pdbx_description
1 polymer ?
#
loop_
_entity_poly.entity_id
_entity_poly.type
_entity_poly.pdbx_seq_one_letter_code
_entity_poly.pdbx_strand_id
1 'polypeptide(L)'
;MVDLPTSFDPPAYDESHLIFNEIEGDGLVTVSWPLIGIELLVTKREYPPHDEAMRHTPGLYFHGHSGYSIQEFHEFFLQGLPEYCSFRLGTVAVSMGEITPLGIFLFDRYYDDDVHGEWQDLASVRLIGVTSEYAEAYFLNAMRLYSSRYRIEPSVMRIEPIEYWDSDKNKKPPTSQSAVPIDLEPLRFEYHASRESDDSAACVQYYRILEFYAFFDLETNISNLRHDRKLTDRDFLVKVANTIARDERTPIIRLVGKLARTSLLRRAAKAGLIAEPKGELLGSAIYDFRNAVVHAKYDQRGAIVAQPVLDQPSLTQQWRDILRELATDAVERFGRKHHTS
;
A
#
# COMPACT_ATOMS: atom_id res chain seq x y z
N MET A 1 18.21 -5.50 18.73
CA MET A 1 17.43 -4.94 17.60
C MET A 1 17.17 -3.50 17.95
N VAL A 2 17.42 -2.57 17.04
CA VAL A 2 17.33 -1.13 17.30
C VAL A 2 15.90 -0.68 17.02
N ASP A 3 15.28 0.01 17.98
CA ASP A 3 14.06 0.78 17.73
C ASP A 3 14.49 2.19 17.31
N LEU A 4 14.09 2.64 16.12
CA LEU A 4 14.45 3.97 15.63
C LEU A 4 13.66 5.06 16.36
N PRO A 5 14.32 6.13 16.86
CA PRO A 5 13.63 7.25 17.49
C PRO A 5 12.77 7.96 16.44
N THR A 6 11.58 8.40 16.84
CA THR A 6 10.67 9.09 15.91
C THR A 6 11.18 10.48 15.54
N SER A 7 11.93 11.12 16.44
CA SER A 7 12.50 12.47 16.37
C SER A 7 13.96 12.45 16.84
N PHE A 8 14.77 13.42 16.40
CA PHE A 8 16.21 13.47 16.69
C PHE A 8 16.59 14.65 17.61
N ASP A 9 17.53 14.40 18.53
CA ASP A 9 18.17 15.41 19.38
C ASP A 9 19.70 15.16 19.37
N PRO A 10 20.54 16.03 18.77
CA PRO A 10 20.17 17.24 18.01
C PRO A 10 19.30 16.93 16.77
N PRO A 11 18.70 17.92 16.10
CA PRO A 11 17.83 17.71 14.94
C PRO A 11 18.47 16.86 13.83
N ALA A 12 17.64 16.24 12.97
CA ALA A 12 18.11 15.28 11.98
C ALA A 12 19.13 15.84 10.96
N TYR A 13 19.09 17.14 10.68
CA TYR A 13 20.02 17.83 9.79
C TYR A 13 21.39 18.16 10.43
N ASP A 14 21.60 17.84 11.71
CA ASP A 14 22.89 18.03 12.37
C ASP A 14 23.89 16.94 11.94
N GLU A 15 25.05 17.36 11.40
CA GLU A 15 26.07 16.45 10.89
C GLU A 15 26.60 15.45 11.94
N SER A 16 26.47 15.75 13.24
CA SER A 16 26.99 14.88 14.32
C SER A 16 26.34 13.51 14.42
N HIS A 17 25.21 13.28 13.73
CA HIS A 17 24.63 11.95 13.56
C HIS A 17 25.42 11.04 12.60
N LEU A 18 26.22 11.61 11.71
CA LEU A 18 26.96 10.91 10.66
C LEU A 18 28.48 11.00 10.89
N ILE A 19 29.20 9.93 10.61
CA ILE A 19 30.67 9.91 10.71
C ILE A 19 31.26 9.79 9.31
N PHE A 20 31.99 10.82 8.91
CA PHE A 20 32.66 10.94 7.60
C PHE A 20 34.12 10.52 7.73
N ASN A 21 34.54 9.49 6.98
CA ASN A 21 35.91 8.99 6.96
C ASN A 21 36.45 9.02 5.53
N GLU A 22 37.50 9.80 5.27
CA GLU A 22 38.13 9.85 3.95
C GLU A 22 38.94 8.58 3.67
N ILE A 23 38.86 8.06 2.44
CA ILE A 23 39.70 6.96 1.96
C ILE A 23 40.88 7.56 1.19
N GLU A 24 42.11 7.24 1.63
CA GLU A 24 43.33 7.71 0.98
C GLU A 24 43.41 7.27 -0.50
N GLY A 25 43.79 8.21 -1.37
CA GLY A 25 44.08 7.95 -2.79
C GLY A 25 42.89 8.09 -3.73
N ASP A 26 41.72 7.54 -3.38
CA ASP A 26 40.60 7.37 -4.33
C ASP A 26 39.61 8.57 -4.38
N GLY A 27 39.72 9.53 -3.45
CA GLY A 27 38.79 10.66 -3.37
C GLY A 27 37.37 10.26 -2.94
N LEU A 28 37.25 9.13 -2.24
CA LEU A 28 36.02 8.61 -1.68
C LEU A 28 35.91 8.91 -0.18
N VAL A 29 34.68 8.94 0.33
CA VAL A 29 34.35 9.09 1.74
C VAL A 29 33.40 7.97 2.13
N THR A 30 33.71 7.29 3.24
CA THR A 30 32.75 6.43 3.94
C THR A 30 31.90 7.30 4.85
N VAL A 31 30.60 7.33 4.63
CA VAL A 31 29.61 8.04 5.47
C VAL A 31 28.83 6.99 6.24
N SER A 32 29.08 6.88 7.55
CA SER A 32 28.40 5.91 8.40
C SER A 32 27.40 6.55 9.34
N TRP A 33 26.27 5.86 9.57
CA TRP A 33 25.24 6.25 10.53
C TRP A 33 25.25 5.25 11.70
N PRO A 34 25.95 5.57 12.82
CA PRO A 34 26.28 4.57 13.86
C PRO A 34 25.06 3.99 14.58
N LEU A 35 23.93 4.71 14.60
CA LEU A 35 22.71 4.30 15.30
C LEU A 35 22.16 2.96 14.82
N ILE A 36 22.29 2.66 13.51
CA ILE A 36 21.84 1.39 12.91
C ILE A 36 22.93 0.67 12.10
N GLY A 37 24.17 1.15 12.12
CA GLY A 37 25.32 0.45 11.53
C GLY A 37 25.32 0.43 10.00
N ILE A 38 24.68 1.42 9.36
CA ILE A 38 24.76 1.59 7.90
C ILE A 38 26.03 2.35 7.55
N GLU A 39 26.71 1.91 6.50
CA GLU A 39 27.82 2.62 5.87
C GLU A 39 27.51 2.82 4.38
N LEU A 40 27.68 4.05 3.90
CA LEU A 40 27.68 4.41 2.48
C LEU A 40 29.13 4.68 2.04
N LEU A 41 29.43 4.39 0.79
CA LEU A 41 30.64 4.83 0.11
C LEU A 41 30.24 5.76 -1.05
N VAL A 42 30.81 6.97 -1.06
CA VAL A 42 30.46 8.06 -1.98
C VAL A 42 31.72 8.83 -2.38
N THR A 43 31.68 9.69 -3.43
CA THR A 43 32.82 10.59 -3.70
C THR A 43 32.86 11.75 -2.69
N LYS A 44 34.04 12.37 -2.52
CA LYS A 44 34.22 13.54 -1.66
C LYS A 44 33.51 14.78 -2.23
N ARG A 45 32.22 14.85 -1.96
CA ARG A 45 31.27 15.93 -2.25
C ARG A 45 30.35 16.07 -1.05
N GLU A 46 29.83 17.28 -0.83
CA GLU A 46 28.82 17.52 0.21
C GLU A 46 27.60 16.63 -0.02
N TYR A 47 27.09 16.55 -1.26
CA TYR A 47 25.91 15.73 -1.58
C TYR A 47 26.08 14.90 -2.87
N PRO A 48 26.04 13.55 -2.79
CA PRO A 48 26.29 12.65 -3.90
C PRO A 48 25.07 12.51 -4.84
N PRO A 49 25.26 12.42 -6.17
CA PRO A 49 24.21 11.97 -7.07
C PRO A 49 23.75 10.55 -6.75
N HIS A 50 22.44 10.26 -6.86
CA HIS A 50 21.88 8.92 -6.59
C HIS A 50 22.57 7.79 -7.39
N ASP A 51 22.90 8.02 -8.66
CA ASP A 51 23.57 7.04 -9.53
C ASP A 51 25.05 6.82 -9.17
N GLU A 52 25.68 7.80 -8.53
CA GLU A 52 27.04 7.72 -8.01
C GLU A 52 27.05 6.94 -6.69
N ALA A 53 26.15 7.28 -5.76
CA ALA A 53 26.00 6.57 -4.49
C ALA A 53 25.68 5.07 -4.71
N MET A 54 24.78 4.73 -5.64
CA MET A 54 24.50 3.32 -5.98
C MET A 54 25.70 2.58 -6.62
N ARG A 55 26.56 3.28 -7.36
CA ARG A 55 27.76 2.67 -7.98
C ARG A 55 28.82 2.31 -6.94
N HIS A 56 28.94 3.10 -5.89
CA HIS A 56 29.94 2.92 -4.84
C HIS A 56 29.41 2.15 -3.62
N THR A 57 28.10 2.14 -3.37
CA THR A 57 27.46 1.42 -2.25
C THR A 57 26.59 0.24 -2.73
N PRO A 58 27.12 -1.00 -2.82
CA PRO A 58 26.35 -2.17 -3.21
C PRO A 58 25.15 -2.41 -2.28
N GLY A 59 23.97 -2.57 -2.88
CA GLY A 59 22.71 -2.78 -2.15
C GLY A 59 21.99 -1.50 -1.73
N LEU A 60 22.55 -0.31 -1.98
CA LEU A 60 21.79 0.93 -1.98
C LEU A 60 20.86 0.98 -3.21
N TYR A 61 19.61 1.38 -3.02
CA TYR A 61 18.60 1.52 -4.05
C TYR A 61 17.67 2.70 -3.75
N PHE A 62 17.37 3.51 -4.77
CA PHE A 62 16.48 4.67 -4.65
C PHE A 62 15.09 4.38 -5.21
N HIS A 63 14.04 4.69 -4.44
CA HIS A 63 12.64 4.61 -4.88
C HIS A 63 12.27 5.87 -5.66
N GLY A 64 13.04 6.15 -6.71
CA GLY A 64 13.04 7.43 -7.41
C GLY A 64 13.40 8.58 -6.46
N HIS A 65 12.43 9.46 -6.21
CA HIS A 65 12.57 10.63 -5.33
C HIS A 65 11.79 10.51 -4.02
N SER A 66 11.22 9.34 -3.75
CA SER A 66 10.28 9.09 -2.63
C SER A 66 10.92 8.39 -1.41
N GLY A 67 12.26 8.31 -1.39
CA GLY A 67 13.03 7.60 -0.37
C GLY A 67 13.94 6.52 -0.97
N TYR A 68 14.52 5.68 -0.12
CA TYR A 68 15.63 4.78 -0.45
C TYR A 68 15.62 3.48 0.38
N SER A 69 16.58 2.62 0.11
CA SER A 69 16.73 1.30 0.73
C SER A 69 18.17 0.85 0.70
N ILE A 70 18.63 0.25 1.79
CA ILE A 70 19.97 -0.33 1.89
C ILE A 70 19.96 -1.47 2.92
N GLN A 71 20.50 -2.63 2.53
CA GLN A 71 20.46 -3.86 3.34
C GLN A 71 19.02 -4.21 3.78
N GLU A 72 18.75 -4.24 5.10
CA GLU A 72 17.42 -4.46 5.68
C GLU A 72 16.76 -3.17 6.23
N PHE A 73 17.25 -2.00 5.82
CA PHE A 73 16.70 -0.69 6.18
C PHE A 73 16.06 -0.01 4.96
N HIS A 74 14.89 0.58 5.17
CA HIS A 74 14.13 1.28 4.15
C HIS A 74 13.52 2.54 4.73
N GLU A 75 13.56 3.63 3.97
CA GLU A 75 12.95 4.90 4.33
C GLU A 75 12.13 5.43 3.16
N PHE A 76 10.90 5.86 3.44
CA PHE A 76 9.98 6.45 2.47
C PHE A 76 9.46 7.77 3.00
N PHE A 77 9.55 8.84 2.20
CA PHE A 77 9.15 10.17 2.63
C PHE A 77 7.63 10.34 2.63
N LEU A 78 7.13 11.09 3.61
CA LEU A 78 5.72 11.30 3.88
C LEU A 78 5.42 12.77 4.14
N GLN A 79 4.26 13.21 3.66
CA GLN A 79 3.63 14.47 4.07
C GLN A 79 2.26 14.18 4.72
N GLY A 80 1.83 15.05 5.64
CA GLY A 80 0.58 14.88 6.38
C GLY A 80 0.65 13.86 7.51
N LEU A 81 1.77 13.81 8.24
CA LEU A 81 2.00 12.95 9.40
C LEU A 81 2.01 13.78 10.72
N PRO A 82 0.85 14.22 11.24
CA PRO A 82 0.79 15.09 12.43
C PRO A 82 1.06 14.38 13.76
N GLU A 83 1.14 13.04 13.76
CA GLU A 83 1.32 12.23 14.97
C GLU A 83 2.48 11.26 14.73
N TYR A 84 3.55 11.40 15.48
CA TYR A 84 4.72 10.52 15.36
C TYR A 84 4.46 9.20 16.13
N CYS A 85 4.89 8.07 15.59
CA CYS A 85 4.67 6.78 16.24
C CYS A 85 5.64 5.68 15.82
N SER A 86 5.86 4.72 16.70
CA SER A 86 6.53 3.46 16.38
C SER A 86 5.67 2.25 16.74
N PHE A 87 5.85 1.16 16.00
CA PHE A 87 5.16 -0.12 16.20
C PHE A 87 5.93 -1.25 15.50
N ARG A 88 5.41 -2.48 15.55
CA ARG A 88 6.03 -3.66 14.93
C ARG A 88 5.07 -4.38 13.98
N LEU A 89 5.59 -4.76 12.83
CA LEU A 89 4.94 -5.65 11.86
C LEU A 89 5.60 -7.03 11.97
N GLY A 90 5.26 -7.75 13.05
CA GLY A 90 5.91 -9.02 13.40
C GLY A 90 7.37 -8.80 13.81
N THR A 91 8.30 -9.33 13.02
CA THR A 91 9.75 -9.13 13.20
C THR A 91 10.19 -7.70 12.89
N VAL A 92 9.53 -7.02 11.95
CA VAL A 92 9.95 -5.70 11.44
C VAL A 92 9.61 -4.60 12.43
N ALA A 93 10.58 -3.73 12.71
CA ALA A 93 10.36 -2.48 13.44
C ALA A 93 9.94 -1.38 12.45
N VAL A 94 8.95 -0.57 12.85
CA VAL A 94 8.41 0.55 12.07
C VAL A 94 8.48 1.81 12.92
N SER A 95 9.02 2.89 12.37
CA SER A 95 9.05 4.22 12.99
C SER A 95 8.60 5.29 12.01
N MET A 96 7.66 6.15 12.43
CA MET A 96 7.09 7.25 11.66
C MET A 96 7.33 8.56 12.41
N GLY A 97 7.94 9.54 11.74
CA GLY A 97 8.33 10.83 12.30
C GLY A 97 9.29 11.55 11.36
N GLU A 98 10.27 12.29 11.87
CA GLU A 98 11.30 13.00 11.07
C GLU A 98 11.99 12.12 10.01
N ILE A 99 12.45 12.74 8.93
CA ILE A 99 13.41 12.14 7.98
C ILE A 99 14.74 11.87 8.69
N THR A 100 15.43 10.79 8.36
CA THR A 100 16.72 10.48 9.01
C THR A 100 17.85 11.39 8.55
N PRO A 101 18.91 11.57 9.36
CA PRO A 101 20.14 12.25 8.92
C PRO A 101 20.72 11.68 7.61
N LEU A 102 20.60 10.36 7.44
CA LEU A 102 21.05 9.67 6.22
C LEU A 102 20.13 9.94 5.02
N GLY A 103 18.83 10.08 5.25
CA GLY A 103 17.84 10.50 4.26
C GLY A 103 18.03 11.95 3.82
N ILE A 104 18.34 12.85 4.75
CA ILE A 104 18.72 14.25 4.45
C ILE A 104 19.98 14.25 3.60
N PHE A 105 21.08 13.65 4.08
CA PHE A 105 22.37 13.60 3.36
C PHE A 105 22.26 13.06 1.92
N LEU A 106 21.44 12.03 1.70
CA LEU A 106 21.24 11.45 0.36
C LEU A 106 20.38 12.33 -0.57
N PHE A 107 19.52 13.19 -0.05
CA PHE A 107 18.53 13.93 -0.83
C PHE A 107 18.69 15.45 -0.84
N ASP A 108 19.56 16.05 -0.02
CA ASP A 108 19.76 17.51 0.06
C ASP A 108 20.11 18.15 -1.30
N ARG A 109 20.83 17.39 -2.15
CA ARG A 109 21.11 17.74 -3.56
C ARG A 109 19.86 18.04 -4.41
N TYR A 110 18.71 17.48 -4.03
CA TYR A 110 17.44 17.56 -4.73
C TYR A 110 16.38 18.31 -3.91
N TYR A 111 16.72 18.74 -2.70
CA TYR A 111 15.89 19.53 -1.79
C TYR A 111 16.01 21.02 -2.10
N ASP A 112 14.99 21.76 -1.67
CA ASP A 112 14.78 23.19 -1.88
C ASP A 112 13.67 23.59 -0.90
N ASP A 113 13.93 24.56 -0.03
CA ASP A 113 13.07 24.93 1.09
C ASP A 113 11.85 25.76 0.65
N ASP A 114 11.98 26.59 -0.39
CA ASP A 114 10.88 27.35 -1.02
C ASP A 114 9.78 26.42 -1.60
N VAL A 115 10.15 25.22 -2.08
CA VAL A 115 9.23 24.26 -2.71
C VAL A 115 8.81 23.11 -1.79
N HIS A 116 9.74 22.53 -1.02
CA HIS A 116 9.46 21.35 -0.20
C HIS A 116 8.98 21.71 1.22
N GLY A 117 9.30 22.91 1.72
CA GLY A 117 9.21 23.27 3.14
C GLY A 117 10.44 22.80 3.93
N GLU A 118 10.58 23.28 5.16
CA GLU A 118 11.76 23.02 6.00
C GLU A 118 11.93 21.54 6.35
N TRP A 119 13.16 21.01 6.33
CA TRP A 119 13.49 19.63 6.70
C TRP A 119 12.83 19.11 8.00
N GLN A 120 12.60 19.99 8.98
CA GLN A 120 11.97 19.67 10.27
C GLN A 120 10.44 19.48 10.20
N ASP A 121 9.77 20.00 9.16
CA ASP A 121 8.36 19.73 8.87
C ASP A 121 8.18 18.44 8.03
N LEU A 122 9.28 17.90 7.46
CA LEU A 122 9.25 16.72 6.60
C LEU A 122 9.30 15.41 7.40
N ALA A 123 8.50 14.44 6.97
CA ALA A 123 8.37 13.16 7.65
C ALA A 123 8.80 11.97 6.79
N SER A 124 9.02 10.84 7.46
CA SER A 124 9.33 9.54 6.90
C SER A 124 8.54 8.42 7.58
N VAL A 125 8.42 7.29 6.89
CA VAL A 125 8.26 5.98 7.53
C VAL A 125 9.51 5.15 7.26
N ARG A 126 10.03 4.57 8.34
CA ARG A 126 11.29 3.83 8.40
C ARG A 126 11.00 2.39 8.81
N LEU A 127 11.61 1.44 8.10
CA LEU A 127 11.46 -0.01 8.29
C LEU A 127 12.83 -0.63 8.58
N ILE A 128 12.92 -1.50 9.58
CA ILE A 128 14.12 -2.32 9.88
C ILE A 128 13.76 -3.80 9.97
N GLY A 129 14.55 -4.65 9.33
CA GLY A 129 14.49 -6.12 9.45
C GLY A 129 13.60 -6.78 8.39
N VAL A 130 13.51 -6.17 7.22
CA VAL A 130 12.82 -6.66 6.01
C VAL A 130 13.80 -6.57 4.84
N THR A 131 13.67 -7.40 3.82
CA THR A 131 14.46 -7.21 2.59
C THR A 131 13.79 -6.16 1.68
N SER A 132 14.59 -5.49 0.84
CA SER A 132 14.09 -4.60 -0.22
C SER A 132 13.00 -5.25 -1.09
N GLU A 133 13.11 -6.56 -1.25
CA GLU A 133 12.25 -7.42 -2.06
C GLU A 133 10.80 -7.52 -1.54
N TYR A 134 10.57 -7.42 -0.21
CA TYR A 134 9.22 -7.31 0.40
C TYR A 134 8.89 -5.88 0.92
N ALA A 135 9.81 -4.89 0.84
CA ALA A 135 9.69 -3.60 1.53
C ALA A 135 8.42 -2.79 1.21
N GLU A 136 7.95 -2.76 -0.05
CA GLU A 136 6.69 -2.07 -0.44
C GLU A 136 5.48 -2.62 0.33
N ALA A 137 5.43 -3.95 0.58
CA ALA A 137 4.32 -4.55 1.33
C ALA A 137 4.32 -4.09 2.79
N TYR A 138 5.49 -4.00 3.43
CA TYR A 138 5.59 -3.49 4.80
C TYR A 138 5.29 -2.00 4.89
N PHE A 139 5.72 -1.19 3.92
CA PHE A 139 5.31 0.21 3.78
C PHE A 139 3.78 0.33 3.74
N LEU A 140 3.10 -0.38 2.82
CA LEU A 140 1.64 -0.31 2.68
C LEU A 140 0.89 -0.77 3.94
N ASN A 141 1.38 -1.81 4.62
CA ASN A 141 0.80 -2.26 5.89
C ASN A 141 1.04 -1.27 7.05
N ALA A 142 2.21 -0.61 7.08
CA ALA A 142 2.51 0.43 8.05
C ALA A 142 1.57 1.64 7.87
N MET A 143 1.41 2.11 6.63
CA MET A 143 0.45 3.16 6.27
C MET A 143 -0.99 2.80 6.66
N ARG A 144 -1.40 1.54 6.45
CA ARG A 144 -2.74 1.08 6.83
C ARG A 144 -2.96 1.04 8.35
N LEU A 145 -1.97 0.57 9.13
CA LEU A 145 -2.05 0.59 10.60
C LEU A 145 -2.08 2.01 11.15
N TYR A 146 -1.26 2.92 10.60
CA TYR A 146 -1.31 4.34 10.95
C TYR A 146 -2.70 4.93 10.68
N SER A 147 -3.22 4.74 9.47
CA SER A 147 -4.52 5.28 9.05
C SER A 147 -5.68 4.71 9.87
N SER A 148 -5.61 3.43 10.27
CA SER A 148 -6.57 2.81 11.18
C SER A 148 -6.52 3.41 12.60
N ARG A 149 -5.32 3.70 13.11
CA ARG A 149 -5.10 4.25 14.46
C ARG A 149 -5.45 5.73 14.58
N TYR A 150 -5.01 6.55 13.63
CA TYR A 150 -5.08 8.01 13.68
C TYR A 150 -6.20 8.62 12.81
N ARG A 151 -6.82 7.83 11.92
CA ARG A 151 -7.87 8.26 10.96
C ARG A 151 -7.41 9.34 9.98
N ILE A 152 -6.12 9.35 9.67
CA ILE A 152 -5.45 10.27 8.74
C ILE A 152 -4.66 9.41 7.76
N GLU A 153 -4.64 9.80 6.48
CA GLU A 153 -3.93 9.09 5.41
C GLU A 153 -2.76 9.93 4.87
N PRO A 154 -1.57 9.88 5.50
CA PRO A 154 -0.39 10.55 4.98
C PRO A 154 -0.09 10.04 3.57
N SER A 155 0.61 10.84 2.78
CA SER A 155 0.93 10.49 1.39
C SER A 155 2.43 10.43 1.17
N VAL A 156 2.86 9.50 0.32
CA VAL A 156 4.23 9.49 -0.21
C VAL A 156 4.58 10.87 -0.77
N MET A 157 5.60 11.48 -0.18
CA MET A 157 6.21 12.72 -0.66
C MET A 157 7.33 12.37 -1.66
N ARG A 158 7.74 13.33 -2.49
CA ARG A 158 8.87 13.17 -3.39
C ARG A 158 9.73 14.43 -3.31
N ILE A 159 11.02 14.26 -3.10
CA ILE A 159 12.03 15.33 -3.06
C ILE A 159 12.68 15.35 -4.45
N GLU A 160 12.03 16.02 -5.40
CA GLU A 160 12.42 16.04 -6.81
C GLU A 160 13.26 17.28 -7.14
N PRO A 161 14.30 17.17 -7.99
CA PRO A 161 15.03 18.33 -8.47
C PRO A 161 14.07 19.29 -9.18
N ILE A 162 14.07 20.56 -8.76
CA ILE A 162 13.26 21.60 -9.39
C ILE A 162 13.95 22.05 -10.68
N GLU A 163 13.53 21.43 -11.78
CA GLU A 163 13.74 21.98 -13.11
C GLU A 163 12.75 23.16 -13.29
N TYR A 164 13.28 24.38 -13.47
CA TYR A 164 12.48 25.57 -13.74
C TYR A 164 11.91 25.57 -15.18
N TRP A 165 11.01 24.62 -15.45
CA TRP A 165 10.33 24.28 -16.72
C TRP A 165 11.25 23.68 -17.80
N ASP A 166 10.80 22.80 -18.69
CA ASP A 166 9.42 22.47 -19.12
C ASP A 166 9.17 20.95 -19.27
N SER A 167 7.90 20.52 -19.29
CA SER A 167 7.44 19.16 -18.89
C SER A 167 7.24 18.10 -19.99
N ASP A 168 7.48 16.80 -19.67
CA ASP A 168 6.67 15.67 -20.20
C ASP A 168 6.71 14.37 -19.33
N LYS A 169 6.08 13.26 -19.78
CA LYS A 169 5.43 12.23 -18.91
C LYS A 169 5.92 10.76 -19.01
N ASN A 170 5.59 9.97 -17.96
CA ASN A 170 5.07 8.56 -17.91
C ASN A 170 5.95 7.29 -17.55
N LYS A 171 5.45 6.57 -16.51
CA LYS A 171 5.26 5.07 -16.34
C LYS A 171 6.29 4.13 -15.64
N LYS A 172 5.71 3.09 -14.98
CA LYS A 172 6.26 1.89 -14.26
C LYS A 172 6.39 0.66 -15.22
N PRO A 173 6.78 -0.61 -14.86
CA PRO A 173 6.96 -1.30 -13.54
C PRO A 173 8.18 -2.30 -13.53
N PRO A 174 8.10 -3.54 -12.98
CA PRO A 174 7.94 -4.04 -11.58
C PRO A 174 9.32 -4.52 -11.02
N THR A 175 9.57 -5.48 -10.09
CA THR A 175 8.81 -6.58 -9.41
C THR A 175 9.43 -6.88 -8.00
N SER A 176 8.97 -7.92 -7.29
CA SER A 176 9.00 -7.99 -5.81
C SER A 176 8.71 -9.40 -5.21
N GLN A 177 9.25 -9.72 -4.03
CA GLN A 177 8.92 -10.89 -3.19
C GLN A 177 9.54 -10.81 -1.76
N SER A 178 8.73 -11.16 -0.72
CA SER A 178 8.64 -11.95 2.04
C SER A 178 8.76 -11.06 3.38
N ALA A 179 7.84 -11.07 4.38
CA ALA A 179 6.49 -11.64 4.51
C ALA A 179 5.63 -10.98 5.63
N VAL A 180 4.58 -10.26 5.23
CA VAL A 180 3.47 -9.77 6.09
C VAL A 180 2.15 -10.05 5.33
N PRO A 181 1.07 -9.25 5.32
CA PRO A 181 0.17 -9.25 4.16
C PRO A 181 0.89 -8.70 2.93
N ILE A 182 0.94 -9.45 1.83
CA ILE A 182 1.96 -9.26 0.75
C ILE A 182 1.44 -9.24 -0.68
N ASP A 183 0.16 -9.52 -0.89
CA ASP A 183 -0.44 -9.46 -2.22
C ASP A 183 -0.50 -7.98 -2.66
N LEU A 184 0.51 -7.55 -3.41
CA LEU A 184 0.72 -6.15 -3.74
C LEU A 184 -0.42 -5.56 -4.57
N GLU A 185 -1.12 -6.34 -5.40
CA GLU A 185 -2.30 -5.85 -6.12
C GLU A 185 -3.43 -5.46 -5.16
N PRO A 186 -3.95 -6.34 -4.28
CA PRO A 186 -4.87 -5.96 -3.21
C PRO A 186 -4.44 -4.75 -2.37
N LEU A 187 -3.18 -4.67 -1.95
CA LEU A 187 -2.70 -3.56 -1.13
C LEU A 187 -2.60 -2.24 -1.90
N ARG A 188 -2.18 -2.28 -3.17
CA ARG A 188 -2.19 -1.11 -4.06
C ARG A 188 -3.63 -0.67 -4.37
N PHE A 189 -4.55 -1.60 -4.58
CA PHE A 189 -5.98 -1.26 -4.72
C PHE A 189 -6.54 -0.65 -3.43
N GLU A 190 -6.20 -1.17 -2.24
CA GLU A 190 -6.64 -0.63 -0.94
C GLU A 190 -6.11 0.81 -0.75
N TYR A 191 -4.82 1.04 -0.98
CA TYR A 191 -4.17 2.36 -0.91
C TYR A 191 -4.68 3.36 -1.96
N HIS A 192 -5.00 2.92 -3.17
CA HIS A 192 -5.60 3.81 -4.17
C HIS A 192 -7.09 4.10 -3.87
N ALA A 193 -7.84 3.15 -3.32
CA ALA A 193 -9.27 3.29 -3.02
C ALA A 193 -9.57 4.11 -1.75
N SER A 194 -8.62 4.17 -0.80
CA SER A 194 -8.75 5.02 0.39
C SER A 194 -8.58 6.49 0.00
N ARG A 195 -7.57 6.78 -0.83
CA ARG A 195 -7.16 8.11 -1.29
C ARG A 195 -7.98 8.71 -2.43
N GLU A 196 -8.86 7.94 -3.06
CA GLU A 196 -9.68 8.39 -4.19
C GLU A 196 -10.82 9.34 -3.75
N SER A 197 -11.09 10.36 -4.55
CA SER A 197 -12.13 11.36 -4.30
C SER A 197 -13.48 10.98 -4.91
N ASP A 198 -13.50 10.30 -6.06
CA ASP A 198 -14.73 9.71 -6.61
C ASP A 198 -15.08 8.40 -5.89
N ASP A 199 -16.19 8.40 -5.15
CA ASP A 199 -16.72 7.20 -4.49
C ASP A 199 -16.92 6.02 -5.47
N SER A 200 -17.21 6.30 -6.75
CA SER A 200 -17.45 5.29 -7.79
C SER A 200 -16.15 4.58 -8.19
N ALA A 201 -15.11 5.34 -8.51
CA ALA A 201 -13.76 4.83 -8.74
C ALA A 201 -13.22 4.10 -7.50
N ALA A 202 -13.41 4.66 -6.29
CA ALA A 202 -13.04 3.99 -5.04
C ALA A 202 -13.74 2.63 -4.88
N CYS A 203 -15.05 2.56 -5.13
CA CYS A 203 -15.82 1.32 -5.13
C CYS A 203 -15.26 0.27 -6.12
N VAL A 204 -14.89 0.68 -7.33
CA VAL A 204 -14.31 -0.24 -8.34
C VAL A 204 -12.97 -0.80 -7.87
N GLN A 205 -12.12 0.01 -7.22
CA GLN A 205 -10.85 -0.46 -6.68
C GLN A 205 -11.04 -1.41 -5.48
N TYR A 206 -11.95 -1.11 -4.54
CA TYR A 206 -12.29 -2.06 -3.47
C TYR A 206 -12.92 -3.37 -4.00
N TYR A 207 -13.71 -3.29 -5.07
CA TYR A 207 -14.28 -4.48 -5.71
C TYR A 207 -13.22 -5.37 -6.36
N ARG A 208 -12.15 -4.81 -6.95
CA ARG A 208 -11.02 -5.59 -7.50
C ARG A 208 -10.31 -6.44 -6.45
N ILE A 209 -10.26 -6.00 -5.20
CA ILE A 209 -9.75 -6.79 -4.07
C ILE A 209 -10.62 -8.05 -3.86
N LEU A 210 -11.94 -7.91 -4.01
CA LEU A 210 -12.87 -9.03 -3.93
C LEU A 210 -12.78 -9.95 -5.16
N GLU A 211 -12.59 -9.41 -6.37
CA GLU A 211 -12.30 -10.21 -7.58
C GLU A 211 -11.03 -11.06 -7.40
N PHE A 212 -9.94 -10.45 -6.94
CA PHE A 212 -8.65 -11.10 -6.70
C PHE A 212 -8.80 -12.30 -5.74
N TYR A 213 -9.33 -12.09 -4.53
CA TYR A 213 -9.48 -13.19 -3.56
C TYR A 213 -10.56 -14.21 -3.94
N ALA A 214 -11.57 -13.83 -4.73
CA ALA A 214 -12.57 -14.77 -5.26
C ALA A 214 -11.97 -15.68 -6.35
N PHE A 215 -11.01 -15.19 -7.14
CA PHE A 215 -10.26 -15.99 -8.09
C PHE A 215 -9.39 -17.06 -7.38
N PHE A 216 -8.67 -16.70 -6.32
CA PHE A 216 -7.88 -17.68 -5.56
C PHE A 216 -8.73 -18.71 -4.80
N ASP A 217 -9.93 -18.35 -4.34
CA ASP A 217 -10.90 -19.34 -3.83
C ASP A 217 -11.34 -20.29 -4.94
N LEU A 218 -11.58 -19.79 -6.17
CA LEU A 218 -11.94 -20.61 -7.33
C LEU A 218 -10.81 -21.59 -7.71
N GLU A 219 -9.57 -21.11 -7.80
CA GLU A 219 -8.38 -21.92 -8.06
C GLU A 219 -8.20 -23.00 -6.98
N THR A 220 -8.29 -22.63 -5.71
CA THR A 220 -8.22 -23.56 -4.58
C THR A 220 -9.27 -24.66 -4.69
N ASN A 221 -10.51 -24.32 -5.06
CA ASN A 221 -11.57 -25.30 -5.29
C ASN A 221 -11.25 -26.24 -6.47
N ILE A 222 -10.70 -25.74 -7.58
CA ILE A 222 -10.31 -26.55 -8.74
C ILE A 222 -9.11 -27.46 -8.40
N SER A 223 -8.14 -26.97 -7.63
CA SER A 223 -7.01 -27.76 -7.13
C SER A 223 -7.49 -28.88 -6.19
N ASN A 224 -8.41 -28.59 -5.28
CA ASN A 224 -9.02 -29.61 -4.42
C ASN A 224 -9.77 -30.69 -5.23
N LEU A 225 -10.52 -30.30 -6.28
CA LEU A 225 -11.14 -31.25 -7.19
C LEU A 225 -10.12 -32.12 -7.94
N ARG A 226 -8.97 -31.57 -8.33
CA ARG A 226 -7.89 -32.29 -9.01
C ARG A 226 -7.21 -33.35 -8.13
N HIS A 227 -7.21 -33.15 -6.82
CA HIS A 227 -6.60 -34.06 -5.85
C HIS A 227 -7.59 -35.07 -5.22
N ASP A 228 -8.90 -34.94 -5.48
CA ASP A 228 -9.91 -35.89 -5.01
C ASP A 228 -9.88 -37.20 -5.81
N ARG A 229 -9.08 -38.16 -5.31
CA ARG A 229 -8.92 -39.52 -5.87
C ARG A 229 -10.21 -40.36 -5.92
N LYS A 230 -11.36 -39.85 -5.47
CA LYS A 230 -12.67 -40.52 -5.57
C LYS A 230 -13.45 -40.12 -6.83
N LEU A 231 -12.97 -39.15 -7.61
CA LEU A 231 -13.62 -38.72 -8.85
C LEU A 231 -13.13 -39.54 -10.05
N THR A 232 -14.04 -39.86 -10.97
CA THR A 232 -13.62 -40.23 -12.33
C THR A 232 -13.27 -38.97 -13.11
N ASP A 233 -12.49 -39.10 -14.19
CA ASP A 233 -12.17 -37.97 -15.08
C ASP A 233 -13.43 -37.25 -15.58
N ARG A 234 -14.51 -38.02 -15.81
CA ARG A 234 -15.83 -37.48 -16.19
C ARG A 234 -16.45 -36.64 -15.07
N ASP A 235 -16.41 -37.12 -13.82
CA ASP A 235 -16.94 -36.37 -12.68
C ASP A 235 -16.10 -35.12 -12.37
N PHE A 236 -14.78 -35.21 -12.52
CA PHE A 236 -13.87 -34.06 -12.43
C PHE A 236 -14.21 -33.01 -13.50
N LEU A 237 -14.29 -33.39 -14.78
CA LEU A 237 -14.65 -32.49 -15.87
C LEU A 237 -16.03 -31.84 -15.64
N VAL A 238 -17.04 -32.61 -15.21
CA VAL A 238 -18.38 -32.09 -14.90
C VAL A 238 -18.35 -31.14 -13.71
N LYS A 239 -17.58 -31.42 -12.65
CA LYS A 239 -17.46 -30.54 -11.47
C LYS A 239 -16.68 -29.27 -11.78
N VAL A 240 -15.61 -29.34 -12.58
CA VAL A 240 -14.84 -28.17 -13.02
C VAL A 240 -15.67 -27.31 -13.97
N ALA A 241 -16.39 -27.91 -14.93
CA ALA A 241 -17.32 -27.18 -15.78
C ALA A 241 -18.44 -26.49 -14.98
N ASN A 242 -19.05 -27.16 -13.98
CA ASN A 242 -20.00 -26.55 -13.05
C ASN A 242 -19.39 -25.48 -12.11
N THR A 243 -18.06 -25.40 -12.04
CA THR A 243 -17.33 -24.45 -11.18
C THR A 243 -16.92 -23.20 -11.98
N ILE A 244 -16.57 -23.36 -13.26
CA ILE A 244 -16.16 -22.27 -14.16
C ILE A 244 -17.34 -21.69 -14.95
N ALA A 245 -18.24 -22.53 -15.47
CA ALA A 245 -19.34 -22.10 -16.35
C ALA A 245 -20.60 -21.61 -15.60
N ARG A 246 -20.51 -21.38 -14.29
CA ARG A 246 -21.55 -20.66 -13.52
C ARG A 246 -21.11 -19.21 -13.37
N ASP A 247 -21.87 -18.32 -14.03
CA ASP A 247 -22.03 -16.87 -13.79
C ASP A 247 -20.88 -16.21 -13.00
N GLU A 248 -20.17 -15.26 -13.62
CA GLU A 248 -19.05 -14.49 -13.05
C GLU A 248 -19.33 -13.87 -11.67
N ARG A 249 -20.61 -13.69 -11.33
CA ARG A 249 -21.13 -13.31 -10.01
C ARG A 249 -20.89 -14.35 -8.89
N THR A 250 -20.78 -15.63 -9.24
CA THR A 250 -20.78 -16.78 -8.30
C THR A 250 -19.58 -16.79 -7.35
N PRO A 251 -18.32 -16.56 -7.81
CA PRO A 251 -17.17 -16.43 -6.91
C PRO A 251 -17.33 -15.28 -5.91
N ILE A 252 -17.82 -14.11 -6.36
CA ILE A 252 -18.08 -12.95 -5.50
C ILE A 252 -19.17 -13.25 -4.45
N ILE A 253 -20.29 -13.87 -4.85
CA ILE A 253 -21.34 -14.32 -3.94
C ILE A 253 -20.77 -15.25 -2.84
N ARG A 254 -19.88 -16.19 -3.20
CA ARG A 254 -19.25 -17.10 -2.25
C ARG A 254 -18.25 -16.39 -1.33
N LEU A 255 -17.43 -15.47 -1.85
CA LEU A 255 -16.46 -14.72 -1.05
C LEU A 255 -17.18 -13.80 -0.06
N VAL A 256 -18.14 -12.99 -0.52
CA VAL A 256 -18.93 -12.11 0.34
C VAL A 256 -19.74 -12.92 1.36
N GLY A 257 -20.29 -14.08 0.98
CA GLY A 257 -20.92 -15.03 1.92
C GLY A 257 -19.97 -15.58 2.99
N LYS A 258 -18.66 -15.68 2.72
CA LYS A 258 -17.63 -16.09 3.69
C LYS A 258 -17.18 -14.93 4.59
N LEU A 259 -17.23 -13.69 4.12
CA LEU A 259 -16.71 -12.49 4.80
C LEU A 259 -17.77 -11.71 5.58
N ALA A 260 -18.98 -11.56 5.04
CA ALA A 260 -19.95 -10.58 5.51
C ALA A 260 -20.48 -10.88 6.93
N ARG A 261 -19.99 -10.11 7.90
CA ARG A 261 -20.39 -10.15 9.31
C ARG A 261 -21.86 -9.74 9.48
N THR A 262 -22.56 -10.30 10.48
CA THR A 262 -23.98 -10.00 10.76
C THR A 262 -24.26 -8.50 10.97
N SER A 263 -23.30 -7.74 11.51
CA SER A 263 -23.36 -6.28 11.66
C SER A 263 -23.32 -5.53 10.32
N LEU A 264 -22.48 -5.98 9.38
CA LEU A 264 -22.38 -5.45 8.01
C LEU A 264 -23.65 -5.77 7.22
N LEU A 265 -24.14 -7.01 7.29
CA LEU A 265 -25.40 -7.42 6.63
C LEU A 265 -26.61 -6.62 7.14
N ARG A 266 -26.70 -6.36 8.45
CA ARG A 266 -27.77 -5.52 9.03
C ARG A 266 -27.66 -4.05 8.62
N ARG A 267 -26.45 -3.48 8.47
CA ARG A 267 -26.26 -2.13 7.92
C ARG A 267 -26.70 -2.05 6.47
N ALA A 268 -26.23 -2.95 5.62
CA ALA A 268 -26.60 -3.00 4.19
C ALA A 268 -28.12 -3.13 3.99
N ALA A 269 -28.80 -3.95 4.82
CA ALA A 269 -30.25 -4.07 4.79
C ALA A 269 -30.96 -2.78 5.29
N LYS A 270 -30.47 -2.16 6.37
CA LYS A 270 -31.02 -0.87 6.86
C LYS A 270 -30.84 0.27 5.84
N ALA A 271 -29.75 0.24 5.08
CA ALA A 271 -29.43 1.18 4.01
C ALA A 271 -30.21 0.92 2.70
N GLY A 272 -31.03 -0.14 2.62
CA GLY A 272 -31.77 -0.51 1.42
C GLY A 272 -30.93 -1.11 0.30
N LEU A 273 -29.63 -1.37 0.53
CA LEU A 273 -28.72 -1.97 -0.45
C LEU A 273 -29.07 -3.44 -0.75
N ILE A 274 -29.73 -4.12 0.20
CA ILE A 274 -30.25 -5.49 0.10
C ILE A 274 -31.60 -5.61 0.81
N ALA A 275 -32.50 -6.45 0.31
CA ALA A 275 -33.82 -6.65 0.91
C ALA A 275 -33.79 -7.39 2.26
N GLU A 276 -32.80 -8.27 2.47
CA GLU A 276 -32.63 -9.04 3.70
C GLU A 276 -31.13 -9.17 4.06
N PRO A 277 -30.77 -9.30 5.35
CA PRO A 277 -29.37 -9.41 5.80
C PRO A 277 -28.77 -10.80 5.53
N LYS A 278 -28.62 -11.17 4.24
CA LYS A 278 -28.03 -12.43 3.75
C LYS A 278 -26.78 -12.15 2.91
N GLY A 279 -25.69 -12.87 3.18
CA GLY A 279 -24.41 -12.69 2.46
C GLY A 279 -24.51 -12.94 0.95
N GLU A 280 -25.37 -13.87 0.54
CA GLU A 280 -25.66 -14.15 -0.86
C GLU A 280 -26.30 -12.94 -1.57
N LEU A 281 -27.30 -12.31 -0.94
CA LEU A 281 -27.93 -11.10 -1.48
C LEU A 281 -26.96 -9.92 -1.54
N LEU A 282 -26.01 -9.82 -0.60
CA LEU A 282 -25.01 -8.75 -0.62
C LEU A 282 -23.97 -8.94 -1.73
N GLY A 283 -23.37 -10.12 -1.85
CA GLY A 283 -22.45 -10.41 -2.97
C GLY A 283 -23.16 -10.31 -4.32
N SER A 284 -24.44 -10.65 -4.34
CA SER A 284 -25.33 -10.48 -5.49
C SER A 284 -25.50 -8.99 -5.85
N ALA A 285 -25.87 -8.12 -4.90
CA ALA A 285 -26.08 -6.69 -5.15
C ALA A 285 -24.78 -5.92 -5.46
N ILE A 286 -23.66 -6.29 -4.82
CA ILE A 286 -22.33 -5.72 -5.08
C ILE A 286 -21.92 -5.89 -6.56
N TYR A 287 -22.15 -7.07 -7.13
CA TYR A 287 -21.86 -7.36 -8.54
C TYR A 287 -22.70 -6.50 -9.50
N ASP A 288 -24.00 -6.37 -9.24
CA ASP A 288 -24.90 -5.54 -10.05
C ASP A 288 -24.53 -4.06 -9.96
N PHE A 289 -24.16 -3.57 -8.78
CA PHE A 289 -23.68 -2.21 -8.58
C PHE A 289 -22.39 -1.94 -9.36
N ARG A 290 -21.37 -2.80 -9.27
CA ARG A 290 -20.14 -2.67 -10.07
C ARG A 290 -20.44 -2.65 -11.56
N ASN A 291 -21.31 -3.52 -12.05
CA ASN A 291 -21.68 -3.53 -13.48
C ASN A 291 -22.51 -2.31 -13.89
N ALA A 292 -23.29 -1.71 -12.99
CA ALA A 292 -24.00 -0.46 -13.25
C ALA A 292 -23.04 0.74 -13.35
N VAL A 293 -21.97 0.77 -12.53
CA VAL A 293 -20.87 1.76 -12.62
C VAL A 293 -20.06 1.55 -13.90
N VAL A 294 -19.52 0.35 -14.13
CA VAL A 294 -18.64 0.02 -15.26
C VAL A 294 -19.34 0.21 -16.62
N HIS A 295 -20.65 0.03 -16.71
CA HIS A 295 -21.43 0.29 -17.92
C HIS A 295 -22.16 1.65 -17.92
N ALA A 296 -21.73 2.59 -17.07
CA ALA A 296 -22.22 3.98 -16.99
C ALA A 296 -23.75 4.14 -16.86
N LYS A 297 -24.45 3.12 -16.35
CA LYS A 297 -25.93 3.12 -16.24
C LYS A 297 -26.46 4.04 -15.14
N TYR A 298 -25.59 4.52 -14.25
CA TYR A 298 -25.93 5.48 -13.22
C TYR A 298 -25.79 6.96 -13.66
N ASP A 299 -24.94 7.27 -14.64
CA ASP A 299 -24.36 8.62 -14.73
C ASP A 299 -24.31 9.26 -16.12
N GLN A 300 -25.49 9.45 -16.73
CA GLN A 300 -25.70 10.49 -17.77
C GLN A 300 -27.08 11.18 -17.67
N ARG A 301 -27.82 11.00 -16.56
CA ARG A 301 -29.14 11.64 -16.34
C ARG A 301 -29.41 12.14 -14.91
N GLY A 302 -28.43 12.03 -14.00
CA GLY A 302 -28.42 12.89 -12.82
C GLY A 302 -28.04 14.31 -13.26
N ALA A 303 -28.78 15.32 -12.81
CA ALA A 303 -28.34 16.70 -12.96
C ALA A 303 -27.17 16.98 -12.00
N ILE A 304 -26.41 18.04 -12.24
CA ILE A 304 -25.43 18.57 -11.26
C ILE A 304 -26.22 19.21 -10.11
N VAL A 305 -26.69 18.36 -9.19
CA VAL A 305 -27.36 18.74 -7.95
C VAL A 305 -26.29 18.80 -6.88
N ALA A 306 -26.02 20.00 -6.36
CA ALA A 306 -25.18 20.16 -5.18
C ALA A 306 -25.83 19.39 -4.02
N GLN A 307 -25.13 18.37 -3.50
CA GLN A 307 -25.67 17.55 -2.41
C GLN A 307 -25.84 18.41 -1.14
N PRO A 308 -27.00 18.35 -0.44
CA PRO A 308 -27.21 19.16 0.74
C PRO A 308 -26.21 18.82 1.86
N VAL A 309 -25.64 19.85 2.48
CA VAL A 309 -24.56 19.78 3.48
C VAL A 309 -24.94 18.99 4.76
N LEU A 310 -26.22 18.62 4.91
CA LEU A 310 -26.78 17.92 6.07
C LEU A 310 -27.48 16.59 5.72
N ASP A 311 -27.44 16.16 4.46
CA ASP A 311 -28.14 14.95 4.01
C ASP A 311 -27.39 13.65 4.36
N GLN A 312 -28.09 12.53 4.20
CA GLN A 312 -27.52 11.19 4.42
C GLN A 312 -26.43 10.89 3.38
N PRO A 313 -25.40 10.09 3.72
CA PRO A 313 -24.31 9.74 2.81
C PRO A 313 -24.84 9.18 1.49
N SER A 314 -24.18 9.54 0.38
CA SER A 314 -24.64 9.17 -0.96
C SER A 314 -24.76 7.64 -1.12
N LEU A 315 -25.60 7.16 -2.05
CA LEU A 315 -25.74 5.72 -2.29
C LEU A 315 -24.38 5.08 -2.63
N THR A 316 -23.55 5.78 -3.40
CA THR A 316 -22.18 5.37 -3.76
C THR A 316 -21.26 5.37 -2.54
N GLN A 317 -21.39 6.35 -1.64
CA GLN A 317 -20.62 6.43 -0.39
C GLN A 317 -20.98 5.28 0.58
N GLN A 318 -22.27 4.93 0.68
CA GLN A 318 -22.74 3.78 1.45
C GLN A 318 -22.23 2.45 0.85
N TRP A 319 -22.12 2.36 -0.48
CA TRP A 319 -21.43 1.24 -1.12
C TRP A 319 -19.93 1.23 -0.83
N ARG A 320 -19.25 2.39 -0.86
CA ARG A 320 -17.81 2.53 -0.55
C ARG A 320 -17.49 2.03 0.84
N ASP A 321 -18.30 2.37 1.84
CA ASP A 321 -18.14 1.88 3.22
C ASP A 321 -18.25 0.35 3.33
N ILE A 322 -19.27 -0.23 2.68
CA ILE A 322 -19.50 -1.69 2.70
C ILE A 322 -18.41 -2.44 1.93
N LEU A 323 -17.97 -1.91 0.79
CA LEU A 323 -16.90 -2.50 -0.02
C LEU A 323 -15.54 -2.39 0.66
N ARG A 324 -15.24 -1.24 1.29
CA ARG A 324 -14.03 -1.04 2.10
C ARG A 324 -13.92 -2.07 3.23
N GLU A 325 -14.97 -2.22 4.04
CA GLU A 325 -14.94 -3.17 5.16
C GLU A 325 -14.81 -4.64 4.68
N LEU A 326 -15.47 -5.02 3.57
CA LEU A 326 -15.30 -6.34 2.97
C LEU A 326 -13.91 -6.56 2.37
N ALA A 327 -13.32 -5.53 1.76
CA ALA A 327 -11.98 -5.61 1.15
C ALA A 327 -10.88 -5.75 2.21
N THR A 328 -10.91 -4.94 3.27
CA THR A 328 -9.95 -5.08 4.39
C THR A 328 -10.10 -6.45 5.07
N ASP A 329 -11.34 -6.92 5.30
CA ASP A 329 -11.61 -8.28 5.80
C ASP A 329 -11.05 -9.39 4.87
N ALA A 330 -11.02 -9.16 3.56
CA ALA A 330 -10.43 -10.09 2.60
C ALA A 330 -8.89 -10.11 2.71
N VAL A 331 -8.25 -8.93 2.69
CA VAL A 331 -6.78 -8.79 2.80
C VAL A 331 -6.28 -9.40 4.12
N GLU A 332 -6.96 -9.15 5.25
CA GLU A 332 -6.54 -9.69 6.55
C GLU A 332 -6.66 -11.21 6.65
N ARG A 333 -7.64 -11.81 5.97
CA ARG A 333 -7.99 -13.24 6.09
C ARG A 333 -7.28 -14.12 5.06
N PHE A 334 -7.03 -13.61 3.87
CA PHE A 334 -6.50 -14.37 2.74
C PHE A 334 -5.07 -13.96 2.36
N GLY A 335 -4.72 -12.67 2.43
CA GLY A 335 -3.42 -12.14 2.00
C GLY A 335 -2.19 -12.54 2.81
N ARG A 336 -2.31 -13.57 3.64
CA ARG A 336 -1.26 -14.20 4.46
C ARG A 336 -1.01 -15.68 4.10
N LYS A 337 -1.74 -16.25 3.13
CA LYS A 337 -1.82 -17.71 2.93
C LYS A 337 -1.13 -18.26 1.67
N HIS A 338 -0.74 -17.39 0.74
CA HIS A 338 -0.37 -17.81 -0.62
C HIS A 338 1.14 -18.10 -0.81
N HIS A 339 1.88 -18.39 0.26
CA HIS A 339 3.32 -18.70 0.26
C HIS A 339 3.70 -19.96 1.08
N THR A 340 2.75 -20.88 1.31
CA THR A 340 3.01 -22.16 2.03
C THR A 340 2.57 -23.38 1.21
N SER A 341 3.09 -23.51 -0.01
CA SER A 341 2.81 -24.60 -0.95
C SER A 341 4.02 -24.88 -1.84
#